data_AF-A0A2V9J456-F1
#
_entry.id   AF-A0A2V9J456-F1
#
_cell.length_a   1.000
_cell.length_b   1.000
_cell.length_c   1.000
_cell.angle_alpha   90.00
_cell.angle_beta   90.00
_cell.angle_gamma   90.00
#
_symmetry.space_group_name_H-M   'P 1'
#
loop_
_entity.id
_entity.type
_entity.pdbx_description
1 polymer ?
#
loop_
_entity_poly.entity_id
_entity_poly.type
_entity_poly.pdbx_seq_one_letter_code
_entity_poly.pdbx_strand_id
1 'polypeptide(L)'
;MSLYWILLALGGAGLALSIYITRIFVRVRRGEEVECFDEVCPIVMKTSYALAFGFPNSYLAVPFYTGLAVFALLRLAGYAAWLLPEVALASFSALAMSVYLAVVLLVKLKRN
;
A
#
# COMPACT_ATOMS: atom_id res chain seq x y z
N MET A 1 15.92 -16.01 12.29
CA MET A 1 15.29 -14.69 12.07
C MET A 1 13.89 -14.72 12.66
N SER A 2 13.54 -13.81 13.59
CA SER A 2 12.18 -13.76 14.14
C SER A 2 11.22 -13.17 13.10
N LEU A 3 9.98 -13.68 13.05
CA LEU A 3 8.89 -13.19 12.19
C LEU A 3 8.78 -11.66 12.16
N TYR A 4 9.03 -11.02 13.29
CA TYR A 4 8.90 -9.57 13.46
C TYR A 4 9.98 -8.77 12.71
N TRP A 5 11.18 -9.32 12.49
CA TRP A 5 12.17 -8.68 11.60
C TRP A 5 11.69 -8.67 10.14
N ILE A 6 11.00 -9.74 9.71
CA ILE A 6 10.41 -9.82 8.37
C ILE A 6 9.27 -8.81 8.25
N LEU A 7 8.38 -8.75 9.25
CA LEU A 7 7.29 -7.76 9.28
C LEU A 7 7.82 -6.32 9.27
N LEU A 8 8.91 -6.04 9.98
CA LEU A 8 9.54 -4.72 9.99
C LEU A 8 10.09 -4.36 8.59
N ALA A 9 10.79 -5.30 7.94
CA ALA A 9 11.31 -5.09 6.60
C ALA A 9 10.19 -4.88 5.57
N LEU A 10 9.13 -5.70 5.61
CA LEU A 10 7.96 -5.58 4.74
C LEU A 10 7.19 -4.27 5.01
N GLY A 11 6.99 -3.91 6.27
CA GLY A 11 6.36 -2.65 6.68
C GLY A 11 7.16 -1.44 6.19
N GLY A 12 8.48 -1.46 6.36
CA GLY A 12 9.37 -0.40 5.86
C GLY A 12 9.34 -0.26 4.34
N ALA A 13 9.46 -1.37 3.60
CA ALA A 13 9.40 -1.37 2.15
C ALA A 13 8.04 -0.90 1.62
N GLY A 14 6.94 -1.40 2.20
CA GLY A 14 5.59 -0.99 1.85
C GLY A 14 5.33 0.49 2.13
N LEU A 15 5.85 1.03 3.24
CA LEU A 15 5.76 2.44 3.56
C LEU A 15 6.53 3.32 2.55
N ALA A 16 7.77 2.97 2.26
CA ALA A 16 8.60 3.70 1.29
C ALA A 16 7.92 3.74 -0.09
N LEU A 17 7.41 2.59 -0.56
CA LEU A 17 6.67 2.49 -1.81
C LEU A 17 5.38 3.31 -1.79
N SER A 18 4.63 3.27 -0.69
CA SER A 18 3.36 4.02 -0.56
C SER A 18 3.59 5.53 -0.60
N ILE A 19 4.65 6.02 0.05
CA ILE A 19 5.04 7.45 -0.01
C ILE A 19 5.43 7.85 -1.43
N TYR A 20 6.25 7.02 -2.09
CA TYR A 20 6.67 7.25 -3.47
C TYR A 20 5.47 7.33 -4.43
N ILE A 21 4.60 6.32 -4.40
CA ILE A 21 3.39 6.27 -5.23
C ILE A 21 2.45 7.45 -4.92
N THR A 22 2.33 7.86 -3.66
CA THR A 22 1.52 9.03 -3.28
C THR A 22 2.04 10.30 -3.93
N ARG A 23 3.37 10.51 -3.94
CA ARG A 23 3.97 11.65 -4.62
C ARG A 23 3.73 11.62 -6.13
N ILE A 24 3.90 10.46 -6.77
CA ILE A 24 3.63 10.30 -8.20
C ILE A 24 2.16 10.59 -8.49
N PHE A 25 1.23 10.01 -7.72
CA PHE A 25 -0.20 10.19 -7.92
C PHE A 25 -0.61 11.66 -7.96
N VAL A 26 -0.09 12.47 -7.03
CA VAL A 26 -0.35 13.91 -6.97
C VAL A 26 0.17 14.61 -8.23
N ARG A 27 1.39 14.29 -8.69
CA ARG A 27 1.97 14.87 -9.90
C ARG A 27 1.20 14.49 -11.17
N VAL A 28 0.86 13.20 -11.32
CA VAL A 28 0.07 12.69 -12.45
C VAL A 28 -1.30 13.37 -12.51
N ARG A 29 -1.95 13.60 -11.37
CA ARG A 29 -3.25 14.30 -11.30
C ARG A 29 -3.14 15.80 -11.59
N ARG A 30 -1.96 16.40 -11.41
CA ARG A 30 -1.66 17.78 -11.80
C ARG A 30 -1.28 17.94 -13.28
N GLY A 31 -1.13 16.84 -14.01
CA GLY A 31 -0.73 16.85 -15.42
C GLY A 31 0.77 17.03 -15.64
N GLU A 32 1.58 16.82 -14.60
CA GLU A 32 3.05 16.84 -14.72
C GLU A 32 3.55 15.55 -15.38
N GLU A 33 4.66 15.64 -16.12
CA GLU A 33 5.37 14.45 -16.60
C GLU A 33 6.04 13.74 -15.42
N VAL A 34 5.84 12.42 -15.32
CA VAL A 34 6.37 11.62 -14.22
C VAL A 34 6.98 10.34 -14.76
N GLU A 35 8.24 10.10 -14.42
CA GLU A 35 8.90 8.82 -14.67
C GLU A 35 8.38 7.79 -13.66
N CYS A 36 7.43 6.98 -14.08
CA CYS A 36 7.13 5.72 -13.40
C CYS A 36 8.06 4.62 -13.90
N PHE A 37 8.17 3.53 -13.13
CA PHE A 37 8.86 2.31 -13.55
C PHE A 37 8.25 1.64 -14.79
N ASP A 38 7.03 2.02 -15.17
CA ASP A 38 6.28 1.46 -16.29
C ASP A 38 5.40 2.58 -16.90
N GLU A 39 5.26 2.59 -18.23
CA GLU A 39 4.42 3.52 -18.99
C GLU A 39 2.93 3.39 -18.65
N VAL A 40 2.52 2.23 -18.14
CA VAL A 40 1.11 1.95 -17.75
C VAL A 40 0.73 2.62 -16.43
N CYS A 41 1.71 2.92 -15.56
CA CYS A 41 1.51 3.53 -14.25
C CYS A 41 0.68 4.84 -14.27
N PRO A 42 1.01 5.86 -15.09
CA PRO A 42 0.21 7.09 -15.16
C PRO A 42 -1.21 6.85 -15.67
N ILE A 43 -1.43 5.85 -16.53
CA ILE A 43 -2.77 5.47 -17.02
C ILE A 43 -3.61 4.94 -15.86
N VAL A 44 -3.08 4.00 -15.08
CA VAL A 44 -3.75 3.42 -13.91
C VAL A 44 -4.11 4.51 -12.90
N MET A 45 -3.19 5.44 -12.61
CA MET A 45 -3.39 6.50 -11.62
C MET A 45 -4.50 7.51 -12.00
N LYS A 46 -4.81 7.65 -13.29
CA LYS A 46 -5.92 8.50 -13.77
C LYS A 46 -7.29 7.82 -13.64
N THR A 47 -7.35 6.50 -13.51
CA THR A 47 -8.61 5.76 -13.38
C THR A 47 -9.29 5.99 -12.03
N SER A 48 -10.58 5.66 -11.93
CA SER A 48 -11.32 5.67 -10.67
C SER A 48 -10.84 4.62 -9.67
N TYR A 49 -10.21 3.54 -10.16
CA TYR A 49 -9.69 2.45 -9.32
C TYR A 49 -8.48 2.84 -8.46
N ALA A 50 -7.80 3.94 -8.80
CA ALA A 50 -6.73 4.49 -7.98
C ALA A 50 -7.25 5.19 -6.70
N LEU A 51 -8.57 5.36 -6.57
CA LEU A 51 -9.24 5.99 -5.44
C LEU A 51 -10.08 4.96 -4.66
N ALA A 52 -9.98 4.99 -3.34
CA ALA A 52 -10.87 4.32 -2.40
C ALA A 52 -11.59 5.38 -1.57
N PHE A 53 -12.92 5.37 -1.58
CA PHE A 53 -13.75 6.37 -0.88
C PHE A 53 -13.40 7.83 -1.24
N GLY A 54 -12.96 8.08 -2.48
CA GLY A 54 -12.53 9.40 -2.93
C GLY A 54 -11.09 9.80 -2.55
N PHE A 55 -10.39 8.99 -1.74
CA PHE A 55 -9.00 9.19 -1.39
C PHE A 55 -8.08 8.27 -2.21
N PRO A 56 -6.85 8.67 -2.52
CA PRO A 56 -5.93 7.79 -3.24
C PRO A 56 -5.61 6.56 -2.40
N ASN A 57 -5.60 5.37 -3.01
CA ASN A 57 -5.31 4.11 -2.31
C ASN A 57 -3.99 4.17 -1.53
N SER A 58 -3.01 4.90 -2.07
CA SER A 58 -1.70 5.07 -1.44
C SER A 58 -1.75 5.84 -0.12
N TYR A 59 -2.73 6.76 0.07
CA TYR A 59 -2.94 7.44 1.35
C TYR A 59 -3.44 6.50 2.44
N LEU A 60 -4.19 5.46 2.09
CA LEU A 60 -4.64 4.43 3.05
C LEU A 60 -3.53 3.43 3.37
N ALA A 61 -2.63 3.19 2.41
CA ALA A 61 -1.50 2.29 2.59
C ALA A 61 -0.43 2.83 3.54
N VAL A 62 -0.17 4.15 3.53
CA VAL A 62 0.80 4.81 4.44
C VAL A 62 0.54 4.51 5.92
N PRO A 63 -0.64 4.79 6.50
CA PRO A 63 -0.90 4.51 7.91
C PRO A 63 -0.90 3.01 8.21
N PHE A 64 -1.35 2.16 7.27
CA PHE A 64 -1.29 0.71 7.43
C PHE A 64 0.15 0.20 7.59
N TYR A 65 1.04 0.54 6.66
CA TYR A 65 2.44 0.10 6.71
C TYR A 65 3.23 0.76 7.84
N THR A 66 2.89 2.01 8.20
CA THR A 66 3.45 2.66 9.40
C THR A 66 3.05 1.90 10.66
N GLY A 67 1.76 1.58 10.81
CA GLY A 67 1.25 0.79 11.93
C GLY A 67 1.89 -0.59 12.00
N LEU A 68 2.07 -1.26 10.87
CA LEU A 68 2.72 -2.57 10.79
C LEU A 68 4.20 -2.52 11.23
N ALA A 69 4.95 -1.51 10.78
CA ALA A 69 6.34 -1.31 11.17
C ALA A 69 6.48 -0.98 12.67
N VAL A 70 5.62 -0.10 13.19
CA VAL A 70 5.58 0.25 14.61
C VAL A 70 5.22 -0.98 15.45
N PHE A 71 4.22 -1.75 15.04
CA PHE A 71 3.85 -3.01 15.70
C PHE A 71 5.01 -4.00 15.73
N ALA A 72 5.72 -4.16 14.62
CA ALA A 72 6.89 -5.04 14.55
C ALA A 72 8.00 -4.61 15.52
N LEU A 73 8.29 -3.30 15.61
CA LEU A 73 9.24 -2.74 16.59
C LEU A 73 8.79 -3.01 18.04
N LEU A 74 7.52 -2.76 18.34
CA LEU A 74 6.97 -3.03 19.68
C LEU A 74 7.04 -4.51 20.05
N ARG A 75 6.78 -5.42 19.10
CA ARG A 75 6.91 -6.87 19.32
C ARG A 75 8.37 -7.29 19.52
N LEU A 76 9.31 -6.73 18.76
CA LEU A 76 10.75 -6.96 18.95
C LEU A 76 11.23 -6.47 20.32
N ALA A 77 10.64 -5.39 20.85
CA ALA A 77 10.88 -4.88 22.19
C ALA A 77 10.14 -5.65 23.30
N GLY A 78 9.35 -6.68 22.96
CA GLY A 78 8.63 -7.52 23.93
C GLY A 78 7.22 -7.04 24.32
N TYR A 79 6.74 -5.93 23.75
CA TYR A 79 5.43 -5.34 24.05
C TYR A 79 4.35 -5.76 23.03
N ALA A 80 3.13 -5.23 23.17
CA ALA A 80 2.08 -5.20 22.13
C ALA A 80 1.56 -6.56 21.60
N ALA A 81 1.71 -7.66 22.34
CA ALA A 81 1.14 -8.95 21.92
C ALA A 81 -0.39 -8.90 21.73
N TRP A 82 -1.08 -8.07 22.50
CA TRP A 82 -2.53 -7.90 22.46
C TRP A 82 -3.06 -7.26 21.16
N LEU A 83 -2.20 -6.59 20.38
CA LEU A 83 -2.56 -5.99 19.09
C LEU A 83 -2.56 -7.01 17.93
N LEU A 84 -2.12 -8.25 18.15
CA LEU A 84 -2.05 -9.29 17.12
C LEU A 84 -3.38 -9.48 16.36
N PRO A 85 -4.56 -9.56 17.00
CA PRO A 85 -5.83 -9.72 16.30
C PRO A 85 -6.17 -8.55 15.39
N GLU A 86 -5.92 -7.32 15.83
CA GLU A 86 -6.18 -6.10 15.07
C GLU A 86 -5.28 -6.01 13.83
N VAL A 87 -3.99 -6.32 14.00
CA VAL A 87 -3.02 -6.35 12.89
C VAL A 87 -3.38 -7.45 11.90
N ALA A 88 -3.83 -8.61 12.37
CA ALA A 88 -4.31 -9.68 11.49
C ALA A 88 -5.53 -9.23 10.68
N LEU A 89 -6.52 -8.63 11.33
CA LEU A 89 -7.73 -8.12 10.67
C LEU A 89 -7.40 -7.06 9.60
N ALA A 90 -6.53 -6.10 9.94
CA ALA A 90 -6.07 -5.08 9.00
C ALA A 90 -5.29 -5.69 7.82
N SER A 91 -4.51 -6.74 8.07
CA SER A 91 -3.78 -7.45 7.01
C SER A 91 -4.72 -8.21 6.07
N PHE A 92 -5.79 -8.80 6.59
CA PHE A 92 -6.81 -9.46 5.77
C PHE A 92 -7.58 -8.46 4.89
N SER A 93 -7.94 -7.28 5.41
CA SER A 93 -8.60 -6.25 4.60
C SER A 93 -7.67 -5.70 3.51
N ALA A 94 -6.38 -5.49 3.83
CA ALA A 94 -5.36 -5.10 2.86
C ALA A 94 -5.17 -6.17 1.77
N LEU A 95 -5.20 -7.45 2.14
CA LEU A 95 -5.14 -8.57 1.18
C LEU A 95 -6.35 -8.56 0.25
N ALA A 96 -7.56 -8.43 0.79
CA ALA A 96 -8.79 -8.39 -0.01
C ALA A 96 -8.77 -7.23 -1.01
N MET A 97 -8.33 -6.04 -0.58
CA MET A 97 -8.19 -4.88 -1.46
C MET A 97 -7.12 -5.11 -2.54
N SER A 98 -5.99 -5.72 -2.18
CA SER A 98 -4.91 -6.04 -3.12
C SER A 98 -5.37 -7.02 -4.21
N VAL A 99 -6.11 -8.07 -3.82
CA VAL A 99 -6.69 -9.03 -4.76
C VAL A 99 -7.67 -8.35 -5.71
N TYR A 100 -8.56 -7.49 -5.18
CA TYR A 100 -9.48 -6.72 -6.00
C TYR A 100 -8.75 -5.85 -7.05
N LEU A 101 -7.74 -5.09 -6.63
CA LEU A 101 -6.96 -4.24 -7.52
C LEU A 101 -6.16 -5.05 -8.55
N ALA A 102 -5.62 -6.21 -8.17
CA ALA A 102 -4.94 -7.10 -9.10
C ALA A 102 -5.88 -7.62 -10.20
N VAL A 103 -7.11 -8.01 -9.83
CA VAL A 103 -8.14 -8.42 -10.80
C VAL A 103 -8.50 -7.26 -11.73
N VAL A 104 -8.66 -6.05 -11.21
CA VAL A 104 -8.92 -4.85 -12.02
C VAL A 104 -7.80 -4.62 -13.04
N LEU A 105 -6.54 -4.71 -12.63
CA LEU A 105 -5.39 -4.55 -13.52
C LEU A 105 -5.39 -5.61 -14.63
N LEU A 106 -5.55 -6.88 -14.28
CA LEU A 106 -5.44 -8.00 -15.23
C LEU A 106 -6.63 -8.11 -16.19
N VAL A 107 -7.85 -7.81 -15.73
CA VAL A 107 -9.07 -8.08 -16.49
C VAL A 107 -9.63 -6.83 -17.15
N LYS A 108 -9.60 -5.68 -16.46
CA LYS A 108 -10.25 -4.45 -16.93
C LYS A 108 -9.27 -3.53 -17.65
N LEU A 109 -8.10 -3.30 -17.06
CA LEU A 109 -7.15 -2.31 -17.58
C LEU A 109 -6.24 -2.87 -18.68
N LYS A 110 -5.91 -4.16 -18.65
CA LYS A 110 -5.13 -4.81 -19.73
C LYS A 110 -5.90 -4.97 -21.05
N ARG A 111 -7.24 -4.92 -21.01
CA ARG A 111 -8.10 -5.11 -22.20
C ARG A 111 -8.43 -3.82 -22.96
N ASN A 112 -8.17 -2.66 -22.37
CA ASN A 112 -8.32 -1.33 -22.98
C ASN A 112 -6.97 -0.83 -23.50
#